data_AF-A0A2N1QM53-F1
#
_entry.id   AF-A0A2N1QM53-F1
#
_cell.length_a   1.000
_cell.length_b   1.000
_cell.length_c   1.000
_cell.angle_alpha   90.00
_cell.angle_beta   90.00
_cell.angle_gamma   90.00
#
_symmetry.space_group_name_H-M   'P 1'
#
loop_
_entity.id
_entity.type
_entity.pdbx_description
1 polymer ?
#
loop_
_entity_poly.entity_id
_entity_poly.type
_entity_poly.pdbx_seq_one_letter_code
_entity_poly.pdbx_strand_id
1 'polypeptide(L)'
;MTIPSMDVFFGPEGLLNKRFSSFEYRKEQQDLAEEVHKALSAEGEFILAAEAPPGVGKTFALLVPAMLRAAEKGETALVLTAGIPLQEQLIQKDL
;
A
#
# COMPACT_ATOMS: atom_id res chain seq x y z
N MET A 1 11.43 -9.74 10.76
CA MET A 1 12.18 -8.50 10.45
C MET A 1 11.12 -7.44 10.31
N THR A 2 11.00 -6.54 11.27
CA THR A 2 9.91 -5.55 11.36
C THR A 2 9.69 -4.88 10.00
N ILE A 3 8.46 -4.89 9.49
CA ILE A 3 8.08 -4.14 8.29
C ILE A 3 8.54 -2.67 8.50
N PRO A 4 9.34 -2.09 7.60
CA PRO A 4 9.87 -0.74 7.76
C PRO A 4 8.74 0.30 7.59
N SER A 5 8.97 1.53 8.08
CA SER A 5 8.03 2.63 7.85
C SER A 5 7.83 2.89 6.35
N MET A 6 6.66 3.42 6.00
CA MET A 6 6.25 3.61 4.62
C MET A 6 6.97 4.75 3.92
N ASP A 7 7.69 5.61 4.65
CA ASP A 7 8.58 6.63 4.08
C ASP A 7 9.70 6.02 3.23
N VAL A 8 10.17 4.81 3.57
CA VAL A 8 11.18 4.06 2.80
C VAL A 8 10.71 3.77 1.37
N PHE A 9 9.40 3.63 1.15
CA PHE A 9 8.82 3.35 -0.17
C PHE A 9 8.28 4.61 -0.83
N PHE A 10 7.45 5.37 -0.10
CA PHE A 10 6.64 6.46 -0.64
C PHE A 10 7.20 7.85 -0.37
N GLY A 11 8.22 8.00 0.49
CA GLY A 11 8.78 9.29 0.83
C GLY A 11 9.51 9.98 -0.35
N PRO A 12 9.90 11.26 -0.19
CA PRO A 12 10.62 12.01 -1.23
C PRO A 12 11.92 11.33 -1.69
N GLU A 13 12.58 10.61 -0.79
CA GLU A 13 13.79 9.83 -1.05
C GLU A 13 13.52 8.31 -1.06
N GLY A 14 12.25 7.93 -1.18
CA GLY A 14 11.78 6.54 -1.12
C GLY A 14 12.12 5.71 -2.36
N LEU A 15 11.99 4.39 -2.23
CA LEU A 15 12.30 3.43 -3.28
C LEU A 15 11.48 3.68 -4.55
N LEU A 16 10.20 4.05 -4.44
CA LEU A 16 9.36 4.28 -5.62
C LEU A 16 9.83 5.51 -6.40
N ASN A 17 10.16 6.61 -5.71
CA ASN A 17 10.71 7.81 -6.35
C ASN A 17 12.05 7.53 -7.05
N LYS A 18 12.89 6.68 -6.45
CA LYS A 18 14.20 6.28 -7.01
C LYS A 18 14.10 5.33 -8.20
N ARG A 19 13.05 4.51 -8.27
CA ARG A 19 12.92 3.43 -9.27
C ARG A 19 12.02 3.80 -10.44
N PHE A 20 11.01 4.62 -10.21
CA PHE A 20 10.02 4.99 -11.22
C PHE A 20 10.12 6.48 -11.51
N SER A 21 10.60 6.84 -12.70
CA SER A 21 10.76 8.24 -13.11
C SER A 21 9.44 9.02 -13.19
N SER A 22 8.31 8.32 -13.27
CA SER A 22 6.96 8.90 -13.28
C SER A 22 6.30 8.90 -11.91
N PHE A 23 6.97 8.42 -10.86
CA PHE A 23 6.45 8.52 -9.51
C PHE A 23 6.52 9.98 -9.05
N GLU A 24 5.47 10.41 -8.37
CA GLU A 24 5.38 11.73 -7.78
C GLU A 24 5.03 11.56 -6.31
N TYR A 25 5.88 12.10 -5.45
CA TYR A 25 5.66 12.09 -4.01
C TYR A 25 4.34 12.80 -3.66
N ARG A 26 3.48 12.10 -2.92
CA ARG A 26 2.25 12.66 -2.33
C ARG A 26 2.20 12.29 -0.85
N LYS A 27 2.09 13.30 0.01
CA LYS A 27 2.05 13.10 1.47
C LYS A 27 0.87 12.21 1.88
N GLU A 28 -0.28 12.39 1.24
CA GLU A 28 -1.50 11.61 1.50
C GLU A 28 -1.33 10.13 1.14
N GLN A 29 -0.54 9.81 0.12
CA GLN A 29 -0.23 8.41 -0.23
C GLN A 29 0.61 7.74 0.85
N GLN A 30 1.66 8.43 1.29
CA GLN A 30 2.53 7.96 2.36
C GLN A 30 1.74 7.80 3.67
N ASP A 31 0.91 8.78 4.02
CA ASP A 31 0.12 8.76 5.26
C ASP A 31 -0.89 7.62 5.25
N LEU A 32 -1.61 7.41 4.13
CA LEU A 32 -2.50 6.26 3.99
C LEU A 32 -1.74 4.93 4.13
N ALA A 33 -0.58 4.81 3.47
CA ALA A 33 0.22 3.60 3.56
C ALA A 33 0.66 3.33 5.00
N GLU A 34 1.05 4.38 5.74
CA GLU A 34 1.50 4.26 7.13
C GLU A 34 0.37 3.81 8.05
N GLU A 35 -0.86 4.31 7.85
CA GLU A 35 -2.03 3.83 8.61
C GLU A 35 -2.38 2.38 8.27
N VAL A 36 -2.29 1.98 7.00
CA VAL A 36 -2.46 0.57 6.58
C VAL A 36 -1.38 -0.31 7.21
N HIS A 37 -0.12 0.15 7.21
CA HIS A 37 1.01 -0.56 7.81
C HIS A 37 0.77 -0.78 9.32
N LYS A 38 0.33 0.25 10.05
CA LYS A 38 -0.03 0.14 11.48
C LYS A 38 -1.16 -0.86 11.69
N ALA A 39 -2.22 -0.79 10.89
CA ALA A 39 -3.36 -1.69 10.97
C ALA A 39 -2.94 -3.16 10.79
N LEU A 40 -2.06 -3.45 9.83
CA LEU A 40 -1.55 -4.80 9.56
C LEU A 40 -0.49 -5.28 10.57
N SER A 41 0.06 -4.36 11.36
CA SER A 41 1.08 -4.66 12.38
C SER A 41 0.49 -4.77 13.79
N ALA A 42 -0.77 -4.38 13.97
CA ALA A 42 -1.46 -4.47 15.24
C ALA A 42 -1.56 -5.93 15.74
N GLU A 43 -1.49 -6.10 17.05
CA GLU A 43 -1.80 -7.38 17.69
C GLU A 43 -3.33 -7.52 17.80
N GLY A 44 -3.89 -8.60 17.27
CA GLY A 44 -5.33 -8.87 17.31
C GLY A 44 -6.11 -8.23 16.16
N GLU A 45 -7.42 -8.08 16.35
CA GLU A 45 -8.33 -7.52 15.34
C GLU A 45 -8.19 -6.00 15.27
N PHE A 46 -7.93 -5.47 14.07
CA PHE A 46 -7.88 -4.04 13.80
C PHE A 46 -8.66 -3.73 12.52
N ILE A 47 -9.48 -2.68 12.56
CA ILE A 47 -10.25 -2.20 11.40
C ILE A 47 -9.83 -0.77 11.09
N LEU A 48 -9.36 -0.54 9.87
CA LEU A 48 -9.07 0.78 9.34
C LEU A 48 -10.14 1.17 8.31
N ALA A 49 -10.75 2.34 8.50
CA ALA A 49 -11.57 3.00 7.49
C ALA A 49 -10.85 4.29 7.07
N ALA A 50 -10.58 4.42 5.77
CA ALA A 50 -9.88 5.57 5.22
C ALA A 50 -10.52 6.01 3.90
N GLU A 51 -10.59 7.32 3.68
CA GLU A 51 -11.01 7.92 2.41
C GLU A 51 -9.80 8.51 1.70
N ALA A 52 -9.65 8.19 0.41
CA ALA A 52 -8.60 8.75 -0.42
C ALA A 52 -9.17 9.15 -1.80
N PRO A 53 -9.01 10.43 -2.20
CA PRO A 53 -9.43 10.89 -3.51
C PRO A 53 -8.80 10.09 -4.68
N PRO A 54 -9.38 10.13 -5.88
CA PRO A 54 -8.73 9.65 -7.09
C PRO A 54 -7.35 10.30 -7.29
N GLY A 55 -6.41 9.57 -7.90
CA GLY A 55 -5.06 10.09 -8.20
C GLY A 55 -4.05 10.08 -7.05
N VAL A 56 -4.48 9.83 -5.80
CA VAL A 56 -3.57 9.73 -4.64
C VAL A 56 -2.64 8.50 -4.70
N GLY A 57 -2.97 7.50 -5.52
CA GLY A 57 -2.21 6.24 -5.57
C GLY A 57 -2.57 5.28 -4.42
N LYS A 58 -3.84 5.31 -3.98
CA LYS A 58 -4.40 4.49 -2.90
C LYS A 58 -4.18 2.98 -3.07
N THR A 59 -4.13 2.48 -4.31
CA THR A 59 -3.89 1.05 -4.56
C THR A 59 -2.51 0.63 -4.06
N PHE A 60 -1.46 1.36 -4.42
CA PHE A 60 -0.11 1.06 -3.93
C PHE A 60 0.03 1.27 -2.42
N ALA A 61 -0.62 2.30 -1.87
CA ALA A 61 -0.63 2.55 -0.43
C ALA A 61 -1.23 1.36 0.35
N LEU A 62 -2.19 0.63 -0.24
CA LEU A 62 -2.72 -0.62 0.32
C LEU A 62 -1.77 -1.81 0.07
N LEU A 63 -1.30 -1.98 -1.17
CA LEU A 63 -0.58 -3.19 -1.60
C LEU A 63 0.80 -3.34 -0.97
N VAL A 64 1.60 -2.27 -0.93
CA VAL A 64 2.99 -2.34 -0.43
C VAL A 64 3.05 -2.89 1.01
N PRO A 65 2.36 -2.31 2.00
CA PRO A 65 2.38 -2.86 3.36
C PRO A 65 1.75 -4.25 3.45
N ALA A 66 0.70 -4.55 2.67
CA ALA A 66 0.07 -5.88 2.65
C ALA A 66 1.00 -6.98 2.11
N MET A 67 1.73 -6.71 1.03
CA MET A 67 2.68 -7.65 0.45
C MET A 67 3.88 -7.88 1.36
N LEU A 68 4.38 -6.83 2.03
CA LEU A 68 5.45 -6.97 3.01
C LEU A 68 5.02 -7.84 4.19
N ARG A 69 3.81 -7.62 4.71
CA ARG A 69 3.22 -8.44 5.78
C ARG A 69 3.07 -9.91 5.34
N ALA A 70 2.46 -10.12 4.17
CA ALA A 70 2.27 -11.44 3.58
C ALA A 70 3.61 -12.18 3.42
N ALA A 71 4.63 -11.51 2.88
CA ALA A 71 5.97 -12.08 2.70
C ALA A 71 6.67 -12.37 4.03
N GLU A 72 6.53 -11.50 5.05
CA GLU A 72 7.17 -11.70 6.35
C GLU A 72 6.53 -12.84 7.15
N LYS A 73 5.20 -12.93 7.15
CA LYS A 73 4.45 -13.91 7.96
C LYS A 73 4.08 -15.20 7.23
N GLY A 74 4.27 -15.26 5.92
CA GLY A 74 3.76 -16.34 5.09
C GLY A 74 2.23 -16.36 5.03
N GLU A 75 1.60 -15.18 5.15
CA GLU A 75 0.16 -14.98 5.10
C GLU A 75 -0.30 -14.65 3.66
N THR A 76 -1.60 -14.80 3.39
CA THR A 76 -2.20 -14.39 2.12
C THR A 76 -2.98 -13.09 2.30
N ALA A 77 -2.65 -12.06 1.53
CA ALA A 77 -3.43 -10.82 1.48
C ALA A 77 -4.59 -10.94 0.49
N LEU A 78 -5.83 -10.76 0.97
CA LEU A 78 -7.03 -10.70 0.13
C LEU A 78 -7.38 -9.23 -0.16
N VAL A 79 -7.35 -8.84 -1.44
CA VAL A 79 -7.73 -7.49 -1.89
C VAL A 79 -9.06 -7.58 -2.63
N LEU A 80 -10.08 -6.90 -2.10
CA LEU A 80 -11.42 -6.86 -2.68
C LEU A 80 -11.67 -5.50 -3.34
N THR A 81 -12.29 -5.52 -4.52
CA THR A 81 -12.65 -4.31 -5.27
C THR A 81 -13.98 -4.51 -6.00
N ALA A 82 -14.59 -3.42 -6.46
CA ALA A 82 -16.01 -3.38 -6.82
C ALA A 82 -16.43 -4.22 -8.04
N GLY A 83 -15.53 -4.56 -8.96
CA GLY A 83 -15.89 -5.36 -10.14
C GLY A 83 -14.71 -5.75 -11.03
N ILE A 84 -15.00 -6.57 -12.05
CA ILE A 84 -14.01 -7.16 -12.96
C ILE A 84 -13.05 -6.12 -13.58
N PRO A 85 -13.49 -4.95 -14.08
CA PRO A 85 -12.56 -3.98 -14.67
C PRO A 85 -11.49 -3.47 -13.68
N LEU A 86 -11.86 -3.31 -12.41
CA LEU A 86 -10.92 -2.89 -11.37
C LEU A 86 -10.01 -4.05 -10.92
N GLN A 87 -10.51 -5.28 -10.95
CA GLN A 87 -9.69 -6.48 -10.72
C GLN A 87 -8.66 -6.66 -11.83
N GLU A 88 -9.06 -6.49 -13.09
CA GLU A 88 -8.15 -6.53 -14.24
C GLU A 88 -7.10 -5.43 -14.16
N GLN A 89 -7.49 -4.20 -13.78
CA GLN A 89 -6.52 -3.13 -13.55
C GLN A 89 -5.49 -3.52 -12.48
N LEU A 90 -5.96 -4.05 -11.35
CA LEU A 90 -5.10 -4.48 -10.25
C LEU A 90 -4.10 -5.55 -10.72
N ILE A 91 -4.57 -6.56 -11.47
CA ILE A 91 -3.74 -7.69 -11.92
C ILE A 91 -2.79 -7.32 -13.06
N GLN A 92 -3.19 -6.45 -13.99
CA GLN A 92 -2.44 -6.19 -15.22
C GLN A 92 -1.53 -4.97 -15.13
N LYS A 93 -1.75 -4.08 -14.15
CA LYS A 93 -1.01 -2.82 -14.04
C LYS A 93 -0.36 -2.60 -12.68
N ASP A 94 -1.06 -2.97 -11.60
CA ASP A 94 -0.62 -2.63 -10.25
C ASP A 94 0.23 -3.76 -9.61
N LEU A 95 -0.05 -5.03 -9.92
CA LEU A 95 0.70 -6.24 -9.54
C LEU A 95 1.58 -6.74 -10.69
#